data_AF-A8Y0E6-F1
#
_entry.id   AF-A8Y0E6-F1
#
_cell.length_a   1.000
_cell.length_b   1.000
_cell.length_c   1.000
_cell.angle_alpha   90.00
_cell.angle_beta   90.00
_cell.angle_gamma   90.00
#
_symmetry.space_group_name_H-M   'P 1'
#
loop_
_entity.id
_entity.type
_entity.pdbx_description
1 polymer ?
#
loop_
_entity_poly.entity_id
_entity_poly.type
_entity_poly.pdbx_seq_one_letter_code
_entity_poly.pdbx_strand_id
1 'polypeptide(L)'
;MTSYYKDLDRKQIWAYEKLENGDAFEILRSSTEGTFLVSRNQEKHDEIKKNASRVATIYYVSSSGAIISKSIYCQQNMNFVIYSVRETNFWFRSITSLMKHIVREKILLSDTLLTKAFEKTYI
;
A
#
# COMPACT_ATOMS: atom_id res chain seq x y z
N MET A 1 18.87 11.95 -1.15
CA MET A 1 18.66 10.62 -0.51
C MET A 1 17.24 10.08 -0.63
N THR A 2 16.28 10.82 -1.20
CA THR A 2 14.86 10.43 -1.35
C THR A 2 14.58 9.40 -2.45
N SER A 3 15.53 9.12 -3.37
CA SER A 3 15.31 8.20 -4.50
C SER A 3 15.27 6.73 -4.10
N TYR A 4 16.18 6.30 -3.21
CA TYR A 4 16.38 4.87 -2.91
C TYR A 4 15.10 4.15 -2.45
N TYR A 5 14.33 4.76 -1.55
CA TYR A 5 13.09 4.16 -1.05
C TYR A 5 11.95 4.21 -2.07
N LYS A 6 11.93 5.22 -2.95
CA LYS A 6 10.96 5.28 -4.06
C LYS A 6 11.21 4.14 -5.05
N ASP A 7 12.48 3.86 -5.35
CA ASP A 7 12.90 2.77 -6.25
C ASP A 7 12.63 1.39 -5.64
N LEU A 8 12.81 1.24 -4.32
CA LEU A 8 12.47 0.01 -3.60
C LEU A 8 10.99 -0.34 -3.75
N ASP A 9 10.12 0.65 -3.52
CA ASP A 9 8.67 0.49 -3.58
C ASP A 9 8.19 0.15 -5.00
N ARG A 10 8.79 0.76 -6.04
CA ARG A 10 8.42 0.50 -7.44
C ARG A 10 8.78 -0.89 -7.95
N LYS A 11 9.79 -1.51 -7.35
CA LYS A 11 10.28 -2.84 -7.75
C LYS A 11 9.49 -3.99 -7.10
N GLN A 12 8.51 -3.69 -6.25
CA GLN A 12 7.72 -4.73 -5.59
C GLN A 12 6.69 -5.32 -6.56
N ILE A 13 6.53 -6.64 -6.55
CA ILE A 13 5.60 -7.36 -7.43
C ILE A 13 4.14 -6.93 -7.26
N TRP A 14 3.78 -6.43 -6.08
CA TRP A 14 2.45 -5.94 -5.72
C TRP A 14 2.25 -4.45 -5.99
N ALA A 15 3.29 -3.74 -6.47
CA ALA A 15 3.25 -2.30 -6.65
C ALA A 15 2.75 -1.91 -8.04
N TYR A 16 1.64 -1.17 -8.06
CA TYR A 16 1.04 -0.56 -9.22
C TYR A 16 1.15 0.96 -9.14
N GLU A 17 1.17 1.61 -10.29
CA GLU A 17 1.22 3.07 -10.41
C GLU A 17 -0.11 3.54 -10.99
N LYS A 18 -0.76 4.51 -10.35
CA LYS A 18 -2.01 5.13 -10.83
C LYS A 18 -3.15 4.15 -11.16
N LEU A 19 -3.25 3.04 -10.43
CA LEU A 19 -4.36 2.10 -10.59
C LEU A 19 -5.63 2.71 -10.00
N GLU A 20 -6.69 2.78 -10.80
CA GLU A 20 -8.01 3.23 -10.36
C GLU A 20 -8.73 2.16 -9.54
N ASN A 21 -9.75 2.57 -8.78
CA ASN A 21 -10.51 1.65 -7.94
C ASN A 21 -11.17 0.54 -8.78
N GLY A 22 -11.78 0.87 -9.93
CA GLY A 22 -12.44 -0.12 -10.78
C GLY A 22 -11.48 -1.20 -11.26
N ASP A 23 -10.32 -0.80 -11.78
CA ASP A 23 -9.30 -1.72 -12.27
C ASP A 23 -8.74 -2.60 -11.16
N ALA A 24 -8.45 -2.02 -9.99
CA ALA A 24 -7.99 -2.78 -8.83
C ALA A 24 -9.00 -3.85 -8.40
N PHE A 25 -10.29 -3.54 -8.51
CA PHE A 25 -11.35 -4.47 -8.16
C PHE A 25 -11.45 -5.60 -9.18
N GLU A 26 -11.40 -5.28 -10.47
CA GLU A 26 -11.43 -6.31 -11.52
C GLU A 26 -10.20 -7.24 -11.46
N ILE A 27 -9.00 -6.70 -11.19
CA ILE A 27 -7.78 -7.50 -10.99
C ILE A 27 -7.95 -8.49 -9.83
N LEU A 28 -8.52 -8.04 -8.70
CA LEU A 28 -8.67 -8.88 -7.51
C LEU A 28 -9.95 -9.74 -7.52
N ARG A 29 -10.85 -9.57 -8.49
CA ARG A 29 -12.18 -10.19 -8.52
C ARG A 29 -12.17 -11.71 -8.38
N SER A 30 -11.18 -12.37 -8.97
CA SER A 30 -11.02 -13.84 -8.91
C SER A 30 -9.93 -14.30 -7.94
N SER A 31 -9.45 -13.40 -7.07
CA SER A 31 -8.42 -13.70 -6.09
C SER A 31 -9.01 -14.26 -4.79
N THR A 32 -8.18 -14.94 -4.01
CA THR A 32 -8.56 -15.49 -2.71
C THR A 32 -8.41 -14.46 -1.59
N GLU A 33 -9.08 -14.70 -0.47
CA GLU A 33 -8.91 -13.93 0.79
C GLU A 33 -7.42 -13.64 1.08
N GLY A 34 -7.15 -12.42 1.56
CA GLY A 34 -5.82 -11.98 1.96
C GLY A 34 -4.88 -11.66 0.80
N THR A 35 -5.33 -11.86 -0.46
CA THR A 35 -4.60 -11.41 -1.64
C THR A 35 -4.66 -9.89 -1.73
N PHE A 36 -3.51 -9.24 -1.93
CA PHE A 36 -3.41 -7.78 -1.92
C PHE A 36 -2.53 -7.21 -3.03
N LEU A 37 -2.76 -5.94 -3.36
CA LEU A 37 -1.88 -5.09 -4.16
C LEU A 37 -1.85 -3.67 -3.61
N VAL A 38 -0.90 -2.85 -4.05
CA VAL A 38 -0.82 -1.43 -3.65
C VAL A 38 -0.69 -0.53 -4.87
N SER A 39 -1.57 0.46 -4.97
CA SER A 39 -1.53 1.50 -5.99
C SER A 39 -0.92 2.78 -5.44
N ARG A 40 0.12 3.32 -6.09
CA ARG A 40 0.69 4.63 -5.76
C ARG A 40 0.02 5.74 -6.54
N ASN A 41 -0.34 6.82 -5.85
CA ASN A 41 -0.81 8.05 -6.47
C ASN A 41 0.38 9.02 -6.60
N GLN A 42 0.98 9.08 -7.79
CA GLN A 42 2.14 9.94 -8.05
C GLN A 42 1.87 11.43 -7.81
N GLU A 43 0.66 11.90 -8.09
CA GLU A 43 0.33 13.33 -8.11
C GLU A 43 0.36 14.00 -6.72
N LYS A 44 0.34 13.22 -5.63
CA LYS A 44 0.34 13.76 -4.25
C LYS A 44 1.69 13.76 -3.57
N HIS A 45 2.74 13.25 -4.23
CA HIS A 45 4.06 13.12 -3.63
C HIS A 45 4.89 14.41 -3.65
N ASP A 46 4.59 15.33 -4.57
CA ASP A 46 5.33 16.59 -4.72
C ASP A 46 4.79 17.69 -3.79
N GLU A 47 3.60 17.50 -3.21
CA GLU A 47 2.99 18.40 -2.20
C GLU A 47 2.88 17.75 -0.81
N ILE A 48 3.94 17.07 -0.33
CA ILE A 48 3.95 16.58 1.06
C ILE A 48 4.09 17.78 2.00
N LYS A 49 2.94 18.27 2.48
CA LYS A 49 2.83 19.33 3.50
C LYS A 49 3.10 18.73 4.89
N LYS A 50 3.21 19.59 5.92
CA LYS A 50 3.42 19.17 7.33
C LYS A 50 2.37 18.16 7.86
N ASN A 51 1.22 18.05 7.22
CA ASN A 51 0.12 17.15 7.61
C ASN A 51 0.12 15.86 6.78
N ALA A 52 -0.41 14.78 7.36
CA ALA A 52 -0.47 13.48 6.71
C ALA A 52 -1.26 13.51 5.38
N SER A 53 -0.59 13.25 4.26
CA SER A 53 -1.18 13.20 2.91
C SER A 53 -1.36 11.76 2.46
N ARG A 54 -2.51 11.43 1.86
CA ARG A 54 -2.71 10.13 1.22
C ARG A 54 -1.84 10.02 -0.04
N VAL A 55 -0.98 9.02 -0.11
CA VAL A 55 -0.03 8.82 -1.22
C VAL A 55 -0.18 7.48 -1.95
N ALA A 56 -0.81 6.49 -1.32
CA ALA A 56 -1.08 5.21 -1.93
C ALA A 56 -2.36 4.58 -1.35
N THR A 57 -2.83 3.53 -1.99
CA THR A 57 -3.98 2.74 -1.58
C THR A 57 -3.63 1.26 -1.63
N ILE A 58 -3.86 0.54 -0.53
CA ILE A 58 -3.82 -0.92 -0.47
C ILE A 58 -5.19 -1.42 -0.89
N TYR A 59 -5.24 -2.40 -1.79
CA TYR A 59 -6.45 -3.13 -2.14
C TYR A 59 -6.25 -4.60 -1.75
N TYR A 60 -7.28 -5.22 -1.17
CA TYR A 60 -7.21 -6.63 -0.77
C TYR A 60 -8.58 -7.30 -0.72
N VAL A 61 -8.60 -8.63 -0.84
CA VAL A 61 -9.80 -9.45 -0.67
C VAL A 61 -9.99 -9.75 0.82
N SER A 62 -11.13 -9.35 1.38
CA SER A 62 -11.49 -9.56 2.79
C SER A 62 -11.88 -11.01 3.09
N SER A 63 -12.05 -11.32 4.38
CA SER A 63 -12.59 -12.59 4.86
C SER A 63 -14.03 -12.87 4.42
N SER A 64 -14.78 -11.86 3.99
CA SER A 64 -16.10 -12.03 3.36
C SER A 64 -16.04 -12.18 1.83
N GLY A 65 -14.84 -12.18 1.24
CA GLY A 65 -14.64 -12.17 -0.21
C GLY A 65 -14.85 -10.80 -0.87
N ALA A 66 -15.15 -9.75 -0.10
CA ALA A 66 -15.32 -8.40 -0.63
C ALA A 66 -13.95 -7.73 -0.86
N ILE A 67 -13.82 -6.91 -1.90
CA ILE A 67 -12.58 -6.16 -2.14
C ILE A 67 -12.63 -4.85 -1.34
N ILE A 68 -11.66 -4.65 -0.46
CA ILE A 68 -11.54 -3.49 0.43
C ILE A 68 -10.34 -2.65 0.00
N SER A 69 -10.45 -1.34 0.15
CA SER A 69 -9.35 -0.40 -0.04
C SER A 69 -8.99 0.35 1.25
N LYS A 70 -7.69 0.54 1.51
CA LYS A 70 -7.16 1.29 2.66
C LYS A 70 -6.12 2.30 2.21
N SER A 71 -6.19 3.50 2.76
CA SER A 71 -5.27 4.57 2.40
C SER A 71 -3.94 4.45 3.15
N ILE A 72 -2.84 4.55 2.43
CA ILE A 72 -1.51 4.79 2.99
C ILE A 72 -1.27 6.29 3.00
N TYR A 73 -0.92 6.79 4.17
CA TYR A 73 -0.57 8.16 4.43
C TYR A 73 0.93 8.32 4.52
N CYS A 74 1.42 9.49 4.14
CA CYS A 74 2.78 9.90 4.43
C CYS A 74 2.82 11.22 5.19
N GLN A 75 3.86 11.40 5.99
CA GLN A 75 4.14 12.64 6.69
C GLN A 75 5.63 12.94 6.61
N GLN A 76 5.98 14.23 6.59
CA GLN A 76 7.36 14.67 6.77
C GLN A 76 7.75 14.54 8.25
N ASN A 77 8.78 13.75 8.55
CA ASN A 77 9.40 13.67 9.87
C ASN A 77 10.88 14.03 9.77
N MET A 78 11.23 15.21 10.31
CA MET A 78 12.55 15.83 10.13
C MET A 78 12.93 15.87 8.62
N ASN A 79 13.99 15.16 8.25
CA ASN A 79 14.55 15.14 6.89
C ASN A 79 14.03 13.96 6.05
N PHE A 80 13.08 13.18 6.53
CA PHE A 80 12.59 11.97 5.86
C PHE A 80 11.07 11.95 5.75
N VAL A 81 10.57 11.36 4.67
CA VAL A 81 9.15 11.02 4.53
C VAL A 81 8.93 9.65 5.16
N ILE A 82 7.91 9.56 6.01
CA ILE A 82 7.48 8.31 6.66
C ILE A 82 6.07 7.95 6.24
N TYR A 83 5.74 6.66 6.24
CA TYR A 83 4.50 6.09 5.73
C TYR A 83 3.80 5.24 6.78
N SER A 84 2.47 5.26 6.78
CA SER A 84 1.64 4.48 7.70
C SER A 84 0.24 4.23 7.11
N VAL A 85 -0.45 3.22 7.63
CA VAL A 85 -1.92 3.07 7.49
C VAL A 85 -2.57 3.37 8.84
N ARG A 86 -3.84 3.78 8.86
CA ARG A 86 -4.53 4.17 10.10
C ARG A 86 -4.55 3.06 11.14
N GLU A 87 -4.62 1.82 10.70
CA GLU A 87 -4.65 0.61 11.51
C GLU A 87 -3.30 0.32 12.20
N THR A 88 -2.22 0.98 11.76
CA THR A 88 -0.90 0.86 12.36
C THR A 88 -0.55 2.13 13.13
N ASN A 89 -0.14 2.00 14.39
CA ASN A 89 0.47 3.10 15.15
C ASN A 89 1.95 3.32 14.79
N PHE A 90 2.46 2.59 13.79
CA PHE A 90 3.85 2.60 13.37
C PHE A 90 4.03 3.37 12.07
N TRP A 91 5.21 3.98 11.94
CA TRP A 91 5.61 4.76 10.78
C TRP A 91 6.91 4.22 10.20
N PHE A 92 6.96 4.06 8.88
CA PHE A 92 8.07 3.40 8.18
C PHE A 92 8.69 4.31 7.14
N ARG A 93 9.97 4.10 6.81
CA ARG A 93 10.69 4.91 5.81
C ARG A 93 10.31 4.60 4.35
N SER A 94 9.56 3.54 4.11
CA SER A 94 9.07 3.13 2.78
C SER A 94 7.76 2.38 2.89
N ILE A 95 6.99 2.34 1.80
CA ILE A 95 5.77 1.53 1.73
C ILE A 95 6.14 0.04 1.81
N THR A 96 7.28 -0.36 1.23
CA THR A 96 7.79 -1.73 1.30
C THR A 96 8.01 -2.18 2.74
N SER A 97 8.65 -1.34 3.57
CA SER A 97 8.86 -1.67 4.99
C SER A 97 7.55 -1.76 5.76
N LEU A 98 6.59 -0.87 5.47
CA LEU A 98 5.24 -0.90 6.04
C LEU A 98 4.52 -2.21 5.68
N MET A 99 4.47 -2.57 4.39
CA MET A 99 3.80 -3.79 3.94
C MET A 99 4.46 -5.05 4.49
N LYS A 100 5.80 -5.10 4.51
CA LYS A 100 6.54 -6.22 5.12
C LYS A 100 6.18 -6.39 6.59
N HIS A 101 6.05 -5.30 7.34
CA HIS A 101 5.64 -5.36 8.74
C HIS A 101 4.20 -5.85 8.89
N ILE A 102 3.25 -5.30 8.12
CA ILE A 102 1.85 -5.73 8.14
C ILE A 102 1.72 -7.25 7.90
N VAL A 103 2.38 -7.76 6.85
CA VAL A 103 2.31 -9.17 6.47
C VAL A 103 3.03 -10.07 7.48
N ARG A 104 4.26 -9.70 7.88
CA ARG A 104 5.09 -10.53 8.78
C ARG A 104 4.50 -10.64 10.18
N GLU A 105 4.05 -9.52 10.74
CA GLU A 105 3.49 -9.46 12.09
C GLU A 105 1.99 -9.80 12.13
N LYS A 106 1.41 -10.20 10.98
CA LYS A 106 0.00 -10.59 10.86
C LYS A 106 -0.94 -9.52 11.42
N ILE A 107 -0.70 -8.26 11.05
CA ILE A 107 -1.56 -7.15 11.43
C ILE A 107 -2.87 -7.23 10.63
N LEU A 108 -4.00 -7.21 11.34
CA LEU A 108 -5.33 -7.18 10.72
C LEU A 108 -5.60 -5.80 10.12
N LEU A 109 -6.03 -5.78 8.85
CA LEU A 109 -6.61 -4.59 8.23
C LEU A 109 -8.13 -4.73 8.18
N SER A 110 -8.82 -3.91 8.97
CA SER A 110 -10.21 -4.14 9.41
C SER A 110 -10.32 -5.46 10.17
N ASP A 111 -10.44 -6.60 9.47
CA ASP A 111 -10.57 -7.94 10.04
C ASP A 111 -9.92 -9.01 9.13
N THR A 112 -8.95 -8.61 8.30
CA THR A 112 -8.33 -9.51 7.32
C THR A 112 -6.81 -9.48 7.41
N LEU A 113 -6.20 -10.65 7.37
CA LEU A 113 -4.75 -10.81 7.27
C LEU A 113 -4.31 -10.74 5.81
N LEU A 114 -3.29 -9.94 5.53
CA LEU A 114 -2.66 -9.93 4.21
C LEU A 114 -1.65 -11.09 4.13
N THR A 115 -1.86 -11.99 3.18
CA THR A 115 -1.10 -13.25 3.10
C THR A 115 -0.38 -13.41 1.78
N LYS A 116 -0.94 -12.87 0.68
CA LYS A 116 -0.42 -13.08 -0.67
C LYS A 116 -0.39 -11.78 -1.45
N ALA A 117 0.78 -11.44 -1.98
CA ALA A 117 0.88 -10.37 -2.97
C ALA A 117 0.28 -10.84 -4.30
N PHE A 118 -0.58 -10.02 -4.91
CA PHE A 118 -0.95 -10.17 -6.31
C PHE A 118 0.24 -9.73 -7.16
N GLU A 119 0.74 -10.64 -7.98
CA GLU A 119 1.89 -10.38 -8.84
C GLU A 119 1.45 -9.65 -10.09
N LYS A 120 2.08 -8.51 -10.37
CA LYS A 120 1.90 -7.77 -11.61
C LYS A 120 2.38 -8.62 -12.79
N THR A 121 1.44 -9.19 -13.53
CA THR A 121 1.72 -9.78 -14.84
C THR A 121 2.04 -8.66 -15.82
N TYR A 122 3.27 -8.62 -16.35
CA TYR A 122 3.59 -7.78 -17.50
C TYR A 122 2.95 -8.44 -18.72
N ILE A 123 1.90 -7.80 -19.26
CA ILE A 123 1.38 -8.09 -20.60
C ILE A 123 2.13 -7.19 -21.57
#